data_AF-A0A151SL57-F1
#
_entry.id   AF-A0A151SL57-F1
#
_cell.length_a   1.000
_cell.length_b   1.000
_cell.length_c   1.000
_cell.angle_alpha   90.00
_cell.angle_beta   90.00
_cell.angle_gamma   90.00
#
_symmetry.space_group_name_H-M   'P 1'
#
loop_
_entity.id
_entity.type
_entity.pdbx_description
1 polymer ?
#
loop_
_entity_poly.entity_id
_entity_poly.type
_entity_poly.pdbx_seq_one_letter_code
_entity_poly.pdbx_strand_id
1 'polypeptide(L)' 'MDITEAFQYRHDGHPGPYRSPDPNKITKRGPDGRPPPQDCLHWCMPGPVDTWNELVFEIIRREYEGGRAS' A
#
# COMPACT_ATOMS: atom_id res chain seq x y z
N MET A 1 15.17 -3.27 -6.39
CA MET A 1 13.81 -3.73 -6.74
C MET A 1 12.99 -2.51 -7.08
N ASP A 2 12.54 -2.41 -8.32
CA ASP A 2 11.62 -1.36 -8.77
C ASP A 2 10.19 -1.90 -8.67
N ILE A 3 9.31 -1.13 -8.04
CA ILE A 3 7.90 -1.47 -7.84
C ILE A 3 6.95 -0.48 -8.52
N THR A 4 7.47 0.53 -9.22
CA THR A 4 6.71 1.67 -9.75
C THR A 4 5.60 1.21 -10.68
N GLU A 5 5.93 0.35 -11.65
CA GLU A 5 4.96 -0.13 -12.65
C GLU A 5 3.88 -1.03 -12.05
N ALA A 6 4.22 -1.84 -11.06
CA ALA A 6 3.24 -2.69 -10.39
C ALA A 6 2.29 -1.86 -9.51
N PHE A 7 2.82 -0.86 -8.81
CA PHE A 7 2.06 -0.06 -7.84
C PHE A 7 1.20 1.02 -8.49
N GLN A 8 1.54 1.52 -9.69
CA GLN A 8 0.65 2.44 -10.44
C GLN A 8 -0.71 1.81 -10.76
N TYR A 9 -0.80 0.48 -10.92
CA TYR A 9 -2.06 -0.22 -11.16
C TYR A 9 -2.91 -0.38 -9.89
N ARG A 10 -2.33 -0.10 -8.72
CA ARG A 10 -2.94 -0.38 -7.42
C ARG A 10 -3.48 0.86 -6.72
N HIS A 11 -3.91 1.89 -7.46
CA HIS A 11 -4.55 3.09 -6.90
C HIS A 11 -5.71 2.82 -5.91
N ASP A 12 -6.34 1.63 -6.00
CA ASP A 12 -7.38 1.13 -5.09
C ASP A 12 -6.85 0.75 -3.70
N GLY A 13 -5.54 0.56 -3.56
CA GLY A 13 -4.88 0.21 -2.30
C GLY A 13 -4.62 1.40 -1.37
N HIS A 14 -4.93 2.62 -1.78
CA HIS A 14 -4.75 3.80 -0.93
C HIS A 14 -5.87 3.92 0.13
N PRO A 15 -5.58 4.45 1.33
CA PRO A 15 -6.58 4.62 2.38
C PRO A 15 -7.62 5.69 2.06
N GLY A 16 -7.34 6.60 1.12
CA GLY A 16 -8.25 7.69 0.77
C GLY A 16 -8.62 8.50 2.02
N PRO A 17 -9.88 8.57 2.44
CA PRO A 17 -10.27 9.31 3.63
C PRO A 17 -10.05 8.54 4.94
N TYR A 18 -9.76 7.23 4.88
CA TYR A 18 -9.73 6.31 6.02
C TYR A 18 -8.34 6.18 6.66
N ARG A 19 -7.45 7.17 6.48
CA ARG A 19 -6.12 7.16 7.09
C ARG A 19 -6.15 7.24 8.63
N SER A 20 -7.16 7.91 9.18
CA SER A 20 -7.21 8.21 10.61
C SER A 20 -7.83 7.05 11.39
N PRO A 21 -7.23 6.64 12.53
CA PRO A 21 -7.85 5.67 13.44
C PRO A 21 -8.95 6.29 14.31
N ASP A 22 -9.15 7.60 14.26
CA ASP A 22 -10.22 8.28 15.00
C ASP A 22 -11.60 7.88 14.43
N PRO A 23 -12.46 7.22 15.22
CA PRO A 23 -13.78 6.78 14.76
C PRO A 23 -14.73 7.95 14.44
N ASN A 24 -14.43 9.16 14.94
CA ASN A 24 -15.21 10.37 14.70
C ASN A 24 -14.76 11.15 13.46
N LYS A 25 -13.70 10.68 12.77
CA LYS A 25 -13.21 11.32 11.55
C LYS A 25 -14.31 11.33 10.49
N ILE A 26 -14.62 12.52 9.97
CA ILE A 26 -15.57 12.66 8.86
C ILE A 26 -14.92 12.15 7.58
N THR A 27 -15.42 11.02 7.08
CA THR A 27 -14.99 10.37 5.82
C THR A 27 -15.99 10.53 4.69
N LYS A 28 -17.10 11.25 4.95
CA LYS A 28 -18.14 11.56 3.97
C LYS A 28 -17.92 12.94 3.36
N ARG A 29 -18.56 13.19 2.21
CA ARG A 29 -18.56 14.51 1.57
C ARG A 29 -19.22 15.55 2.48
N GLY A 30 -18.70 16.78 2.42
CA GLY A 30 -19.26 17.92 3.15
C GLY A 30 -20.58 18.44 2.54
N PRO A 31 -21.22 19.42 3.19
CA PRO A 31 -22.44 20.05 2.67
C PRO A 31 -22.27 20.73 1.30
N ASP A 32 -21.04 21.14 0.97
CA ASP A 32 -20.66 21.71 -0.33
C ASP A 32 -20.35 20.64 -1.40
N GLY A 33 -20.55 19.36 -1.07
CA GLY A 33 -20.29 18.22 -1.94
C GLY A 33 -18.80 17.87 -2.08
N ARG A 34 -17.87 18.57 -1.43
CA ARG A 34 -16.44 18.26 -1.54
C ARG A 34 -16.08 16.95 -0.81
N PRO A 35 -15.19 16.11 -1.39
CA PRO A 35 -14.69 14.95 -0.69
C PRO A 35 -13.82 15.40 0.50
N PRO A 36 -13.77 14.60 1.58
CA PRO A 36 -12.81 14.83 2.66
C PRO A 36 -11.37 14.69 2.12
N PRO A 37 -10.36 15.14 2.89
CA PRO A 37 -8.95 14.95 2.52
C PRO A 37 -8.65 13.50 2.15
N GLN A 38 -7.99 13.31 1.00
CA GLN A 38 -7.62 12.00 0.47
C GLN A 38 -6.11 11.78 0.66
N ASP A 39 -5.75 10.68 1.31
CA ASP A 39 -4.37 10.20 1.33
C ASP A 39 -4.15 9.24 0.15
N CYS A 40 -3.44 9.74 -0.86
CA CYS A 40 -3.06 9.02 -2.07
C CYS A 40 -1.57 8.65 -2.07
N LEU A 41 -0.88 8.76 -0.92
CA LEU A 41 0.55 8.47 -0.81
C LEU A 41 0.79 7.17 -0.04
N HIS A 42 0.01 6.91 1.01
CA HIS A 42 0.16 5.72 1.82
C HIS A 42 -0.72 4.57 1.32
N TRP A 43 -0.51 3.39 1.89
CA TRP A 43 -1.20 2.16 1.49
C TRP A 43 -2.00 1.60 2.67
N CYS A 44 -3.17 1.05 2.36
CA CYS A 44 -3.94 0.23 3.29
C CYS A 44 -3.19 -1.06 3.65
N MET A 45 -3.51 -1.59 4.83
CA MET A 45 -3.13 -2.93 5.25
C MET A 45 -4.38 -3.71 5.70
N PRO A 46 -4.61 -4.94 5.21
CA PRO A 46 -3.83 -5.62 4.16
C PRO A 46 -3.94 -4.90 2.80
N GLY A 47 -2.91 -4.99 1.95
CA GLY A 47 -2.84 -4.22 0.70
C GLY A 47 -1.56 -4.39 -0.14
N PRO A 48 -1.29 -3.49 -1.10
CA PRO A 48 -0.17 -3.62 -2.04
C PRO A 48 1.21 -3.80 -1.39
N VAL A 49 1.40 -3.25 -0.19
CA VAL A 49 2.62 -3.42 0.60
C VAL A 49 2.90 -4.88 0.94
N ASP A 50 1.86 -5.72 1.08
CA ASP A 50 2.03 -7.15 1.34
C ASP A 50 2.67 -7.85 0.12
N THR A 51 2.24 -7.53 -1.10
CA THR A 51 2.87 -8.02 -2.34
C THR A 51 4.32 -7.55 -2.46
N TRP A 52 4.62 -6.31 -2.05
CA TRP A 52 6.01 -5.85 -2.01
C TRP A 52 6.85 -6.68 -1.03
N ASN A 53 6.31 -7.00 0.14
CA ASN A 53 6.98 -7.90 1.09
C ASN A 53 7.21 -9.29 0.49
N GLU A 54 6.23 -9.87 -0.21
CA GLU A 54 6.37 -11.17 -0.89
C GLU A 54 7.53 -11.15 -1.91
N LEU A 55 7.66 -10.07 -2.69
CA LEU A 55 8.78 -9.90 -3.62
C LEU A 55 10.13 -9.81 -2.89
N VAL A 56 10.20 -9.07 -1.78
CA VAL A 56 11.42 -9.02 -0.93
C VAL A 56 11.77 -10.40 -0.41
N PHE A 57 10.80 -11.11 0.15
CA PHE A 57 11.01 -12.46 0.69
C PHE A 57 11.53 -13.42 -0.37
N GLU A 58 11.00 -13.35 -1.59
CA GLU A 58 11.45 -14.18 -2.70
C GLU A 58 12.90 -13.86 -3.13
N ILE A 59 13.29 -12.58 -3.12
CA ILE A 59 14.70 -12.19 -3.39
C ILE A 59 15.61 -12.79 -2.32
N ILE A 60 15.29 -12.59 -1.04
CA ILE A 60 16.06 -13.12 0.09
C ILE A 60 16.16 -14.65 0.00
N ARG A 61 15.06 -15.34 -0.30
CA ARG A 61 15.02 -16.79 -0.44
C ARG A 61 15.98 -17.28 -1.52
N ARG A 62 15.97 -16.66 -2.71
CA ARG A 62 16.85 -17.02 -3.83
C ARG A 62 18.32 -16.78 -3.51
N GLU A 63 18.65 -15.67 -2.85
CA GLU A 63 20.03 -15.37 -2.45
C GLU A 63 20.53 -16.37 -1.40
N TYR A 64 19.70 -16.70 -0.41
CA TYR A 64 20.03 -17.69 0.60
C TYR A 64 20.24 -19.09 0.02
N GLU A 65 19.39 -19.52 -0.92
CA GLU A 65 19.53 -20.80 -1.62
C GLU A 65 20.76 -20.83 -2.54
N GLY A 66 21.02 -19.75 -3.28
CA GLY A 66 22.21 -19.62 -4.13
C GLY A 66 23.51 -19.61 -3.34
N GLY A 67 23.53 -18.99 -2.16
CA GLY A 67 24.67 -18.98 -1.24
C GLY A 67 24.93 -20.33 -0.56
N ARG A 68 23.92 -21.20 -0.41
CA ARG A 68 24.10 -22.59 0.05
C ARG A 68 24.61 -23.54 -1.05
N ALA A 69 24.57 -23.11 -2.30
CA ALA A 69 25.00 -23.90 -3.45
C ALA A 69 26.44 -23.58 -3.93
N SER A 70 27.09 -22.55 -3.36
CA SER A 70 28.54 -22.28 -3.46
C SER A 70 29.29 -22.84 -2.25
#